data_AF-A0A967E4K1-F1
#
_entry.id   AF-A0A967E4K1-F1
#
_cell.length_a   1.000
_cell.length_b   1.000
_cell.length_c   1.000
_cell.angle_alpha   90.00
_cell.angle_beta   90.00
_cell.angle_gamma   90.00
#
_symmetry.space_group_name_H-M   'P 1'
#
loop_
_entity.id
_entity.type
_entity.pdbx_description
1 polymer ?
#
loop_
_entity_poly.entity_id
_entity_poly.type
_entity_poly.pdbx_seq_one_letter_code
_entity_poly.pdbx_strand_id
1 'polypeptide(L)'
;MSVWERLEDLSDSELRSLTTLTVEVLLDSQDDRTTFPSDLISMSTRTAARQVLPSLQEIDPSLEMATIQKALEDDQISREVAVRILAEIGKLPTLANAISERYEAQQRKLAAPELLLLAGALLTLAVKLKEVKFVDEPGPDGAKKQVVVKFSEATQVLKGVIVDLIRMARGS
;
A
#
# COMPACT_ATOMS: atom_id res chain seq x y z
N MET A 1 16.95 12.58 -7.59
CA MET A 1 15.51 12.61 -7.86
C MET A 1 14.91 11.44 -7.11
N SER A 2 13.96 11.71 -6.23
CA SER A 2 13.39 10.68 -5.35
C SER A 2 12.45 9.76 -6.12
N VAL A 3 12.31 8.51 -5.68
CA VAL A 3 11.34 7.55 -6.26
C VAL A 3 9.90 8.09 -6.17
N TRP A 4 9.60 8.89 -5.13
CA TRP A 4 8.30 9.51 -4.90
C TRP A 4 7.95 10.60 -5.92
N GLU A 5 8.95 11.27 -6.49
CA GLU A 5 8.75 12.33 -7.51
C GLU A 5 8.45 11.77 -8.90
N ARG A 6 8.66 10.46 -9.08
CA ARG A 6 8.56 9.77 -10.37
C ARG A 6 7.51 8.67 -10.40
N LEU A 7 6.62 8.61 -9.41
CA LEU A 7 5.64 7.53 -9.25
C LEU A 7 4.83 7.25 -10.53
N GLU A 8 4.41 8.30 -11.24
CA GLU A 8 3.65 8.17 -12.49
C GLU A 8 4.51 7.62 -13.65
N ASP A 9 5.81 7.94 -13.63
CA ASP A 9 6.80 7.57 -14.64
C ASP A 9 7.49 6.22 -14.34
N LEU A 10 7.18 5.57 -13.22
CA LEU A 10 7.79 4.29 -12.87
C LEU A 10 7.38 3.22 -13.88
N SER A 11 8.35 2.45 -14.36
CA SER A 11 8.04 1.23 -15.10
C SER A 11 7.25 0.26 -14.23
N ASP A 12 6.56 -0.68 -14.86
CA ASP A 12 5.82 -1.72 -14.17
C ASP A 12 6.69 -2.48 -13.15
N SER A 13 7.90 -2.88 -13.52
CA SER A 13 8.82 -3.57 -12.61
C SER A 13 9.28 -2.71 -11.43
N GLU A 14 9.44 -1.40 -11.61
CA GLU A 14 9.80 -0.45 -10.55
C GLU A 14 8.62 -0.22 -9.60
N LEU A 15 7.42 0.02 -10.15
CA LEU A 15 6.20 0.18 -9.36
C LEU A 15 5.93 -1.07 -8.54
N ARG A 16 6.14 -2.26 -9.12
CA ARG A 16 6.10 -3.52 -8.39
C ARG A 16 7.04 -3.51 -7.20
N SER A 17 8.32 -3.26 -7.45
CA SER A 17 9.37 -3.38 -6.43
C SER A 17 9.10 -2.42 -5.27
N LEU A 18 8.68 -1.19 -5.60
CA LEU A 18 8.28 -0.21 -4.61
C LEU A 18 7.05 -0.65 -3.81
N THR A 19 6.05 -1.23 -4.47
CA THR A 19 4.84 -1.77 -3.83
C THR A 19 5.19 -2.93 -2.88
N THR A 20 6.06 -3.87 -3.29
CA THR A 20 6.56 -4.97 -2.43
C THR A 20 7.26 -4.45 -1.20
N LEU A 21 8.22 -3.55 -1.38
CA LEU A 21 8.97 -3.00 -0.25
C LEU A 21 8.08 -2.22 0.69
N THR A 22 7.10 -1.50 0.16
CA THR A 22 6.10 -0.80 0.97
C THR A 22 5.30 -1.79 1.82
N VAL A 23 4.80 -2.90 1.24
CA VAL A 23 4.12 -3.97 1.98
C VAL A 23 5.03 -4.54 3.07
N GLU A 24 6.28 -4.87 2.75
CA GLU A 24 7.25 -5.43 3.70
C GLU A 24 7.53 -4.47 4.86
N VAL A 25 7.77 -3.19 4.58
CA VAL A 25 8.00 -2.16 5.63
C VAL A 25 6.77 -1.99 6.51
N LEU A 26 5.57 -1.98 5.92
CA LEU A 26 4.32 -1.88 6.68
C LEU A 26 4.06 -3.12 7.55
N LEU A 27 4.43 -4.32 7.09
CA LEU A 27 4.33 -5.56 7.87
C LEU A 27 5.38 -5.65 8.97
N ASP A 28 6.63 -5.25 8.70
CA ASP A 28 7.72 -5.24 9.67
C ASP A 28 7.49 -4.27 10.83
N SER A 29 6.68 -3.22 10.60
CA SER A 29 6.36 -2.17 11.57
C SER A 29 5.09 -2.44 12.39
N GLN A 30 4.50 -3.63 12.26
CA GLN A 30 3.44 -4.11 13.14
C GLN A 30 4.04 -4.97 14.26
N ASP A 31 3.79 -4.59 15.52
CA ASP A 31 4.09 -5.44 16.69
C ASP A 31 3.26 -6.74 16.68
N ASP A 32 2.15 -6.74 15.93
CA ASP A 32 1.18 -7.83 15.91
C ASP A 32 1.09 -8.49 14.52
N ARG A 33 2.11 -9.32 14.21
CA ARG A 33 2.19 -10.17 13.00
C ARG A 33 0.99 -11.11 12.80
N THR A 34 0.08 -11.19 13.77
CA THR A 34 -1.11 -12.04 13.74
C THR A 34 -2.31 -11.41 13.01
N THR A 35 -2.31 -10.08 12.81
CA THR A 35 -3.45 -9.35 12.21
C THR A 35 -3.57 -9.55 10.70
N PHE A 36 -2.45 -9.89 10.06
CA PHE A 36 -2.29 -9.92 8.61
C PHE A 36 -1.80 -11.32 8.20
N PRO A 37 -2.44 -11.97 7.22
CA PRO A 37 -2.00 -13.30 6.83
C PRO A 37 -0.58 -13.26 6.26
N SER A 38 0.26 -14.17 6.76
CA SER A 38 1.26 -14.94 6.01
C SER A 38 1.64 -14.46 4.62
N ASP A 39 0.63 -14.64 3.79
CA ASP A 39 0.72 -14.82 2.36
C ASP A 39 0.04 -13.64 1.67
N LEU A 40 0.04 -12.47 2.33
CA LEU A 40 -0.59 -11.24 1.86
C LEU A 40 -0.09 -10.84 0.47
N ILE A 41 1.21 -10.99 0.23
CA ILE A 41 1.86 -10.73 -1.06
C ILE A 41 1.43 -11.74 -2.13
N SER A 42 0.92 -12.91 -1.75
CA SER A 42 0.39 -13.95 -2.66
C SER A 42 -1.13 -14.05 -2.64
N MET A 43 -1.82 -13.05 -2.08
CA MET A 43 -3.27 -13.08 -1.89
C MET A 43 -4.00 -12.87 -3.22
N SER A 44 -4.96 -13.76 -3.53
CA SER A 44 -5.79 -13.59 -4.72
C SER A 44 -6.65 -12.33 -4.68
N THR A 45 -6.92 -11.73 -5.85
CA THR A 45 -7.80 -10.56 -6.04
C THR A 45 -9.16 -10.74 -5.36
N ARG A 46 -9.74 -11.93 -5.46
CA ARG A 46 -10.99 -12.31 -4.77
C ARG A 46 -10.88 -12.22 -3.25
N THR A 47 -9.76 -12.67 -2.69
CA THR A 47 -9.53 -12.65 -1.23
C THR A 47 -9.28 -11.22 -0.77
N ALA A 48 -8.49 -10.44 -1.51
CA ALA A 48 -8.28 -9.02 -1.24
C ALA A 48 -9.61 -8.25 -1.28
N ALA A 49 -10.43 -8.45 -2.33
CA ALA A 49 -11.75 -7.84 -2.45
C ALA A 49 -12.65 -8.14 -1.25
N ARG A 50 -12.68 -9.41 -0.79
CA ARG A 50 -13.44 -9.80 0.41
C ARG A 50 -12.94 -9.09 1.68
N GLN A 51 -11.62 -8.90 1.82
CA GLN A 51 -11.02 -8.28 3.01
C GLN A 51 -11.31 -6.78 3.08
N VAL A 52 -11.34 -6.08 1.94
CA VAL A 52 -11.52 -4.62 1.89
C VAL A 52 -12.98 -4.20 1.80
N LEU A 53 -13.86 -5.06 1.28
CA LEU A 53 -15.28 -4.76 1.06
C LEU A 53 -15.99 -4.14 2.28
N PRO A 54 -15.90 -4.70 3.51
CA PRO A 54 -16.62 -4.13 4.65
C PRO A 54 -16.24 -2.67 4.91
N SER A 55 -14.95 -2.36 4.78
CA SER A 55 -14.40 -1.03 5.03
C SER A 55 -14.67 -0.04 3.90
N LEU A 56 -14.86 -0.51 2.67
CA LEU A 56 -15.30 0.32 1.55
C LEU A 56 -16.81 0.56 1.59
N GLN A 57 -17.60 -0.41 2.07
CA GLN A 57 -19.05 -0.27 2.26
C GLN A 57 -19.43 0.72 3.37
N GLU A 58 -18.52 1.01 4.32
CA GLU A 58 -18.68 2.13 5.26
C GLU A 58 -18.84 3.49 4.55
N ILE A 59 -18.31 3.63 3.33
CA ILE A 59 -18.34 4.86 2.54
C ILE A 59 -19.33 4.77 1.40
N ASP A 60 -19.36 3.65 0.69
CA ASP A 60 -20.33 3.38 -0.37
C ASP A 60 -20.99 2.01 -0.18
N PRO A 61 -22.18 1.97 0.45
CA PRO A 61 -22.91 0.73 0.70
C PRO A 61 -23.32 -0.04 -0.57
N SER A 62 -23.30 0.61 -1.75
CA SER A 62 -23.66 -0.02 -3.02
C SER A 62 -22.53 -0.85 -3.65
N LEU A 63 -21.34 -0.83 -3.05
CA LEU A 63 -20.21 -1.61 -3.55
C LEU A 63 -20.42 -3.11 -3.35
N GLU A 64 -20.14 -3.87 -4.41
CA GLU A 64 -20.20 -5.33 -4.41
C GLU A 64 -18.80 -5.94 -4.52
N MET A 65 -18.62 -7.13 -3.92
CA MET A 65 -17.37 -7.89 -3.97
C MET A 65 -16.88 -8.09 -5.42
N ALA A 66 -17.81 -8.41 -6.33
CA ALA A 66 -17.48 -8.66 -7.74
C ALA A 66 -16.95 -7.41 -8.44
N THR A 67 -17.46 -6.22 -8.12
CA THR A 67 -16.97 -4.95 -8.66
C THR A 67 -15.55 -4.66 -8.19
N ILE A 68 -15.27 -4.84 -6.89
CA ILE A 68 -13.94 -4.63 -6.33
C ILE A 68 -12.95 -5.65 -6.91
N GLN A 69 -13.34 -6.93 -7.00
CA GLN A 69 -12.50 -7.96 -7.60
C GLN A 69 -12.17 -7.63 -9.05
N LYS A 70 -13.17 -7.23 -9.86
CA LYS A 70 -12.96 -6.85 -11.26
C LYS A 70 -12.02 -5.63 -11.38
N ALA A 71 -12.15 -4.65 -10.49
CA ALA A 71 -11.25 -3.49 -10.44
C ALA A 71 -9.81 -3.88 -10.10
N LEU A 72 -9.60 -4.87 -9.22
CA LEU A 72 -8.28 -5.42 -8.87
C LEU A 72 -7.69 -6.35 -9.93
N GLU A 73 -8.51 -6.83 -10.88
CA GLU A 73 -8.08 -7.66 -12.01
C GLU A 73 -7.82 -6.82 -13.27
N ASP A 74 -8.20 -5.54 -13.26
CA ASP A 74 -7.92 -4.60 -14.33
C ASP A 74 -6.54 -3.95 -14.08
N ASP A 75 -5.62 -4.16 -15.03
CA ASP A 75 -4.23 -3.72 -14.92
C ASP A 75 -4.11 -2.19 -14.77
N GLN A 76 -4.92 -1.43 -15.52
CA GLN A 76 -4.87 0.03 -15.51
C GLN A 76 -5.39 0.58 -14.19
N ILE A 77 -6.53 0.06 -13.71
CA ILE A 77 -7.11 0.47 -12.43
C ILE A 77 -6.18 0.06 -11.28
N SER A 78 -5.64 -1.16 -11.32
CA SER A 78 -4.72 -1.65 -10.29
C SER A 78 -3.44 -0.83 -10.20
N ARG A 79 -2.89 -0.44 -11.36
CA ARG A 79 -1.75 0.49 -11.44
C ARG A 79 -2.10 1.84 -10.82
N GLU A 80 -3.25 2.41 -11.18
CA GLU A 80 -3.68 3.71 -10.65
C GLU A 80 -3.92 3.66 -9.13
N VAL A 81 -4.55 2.60 -8.63
CA VAL A 81 -4.71 2.36 -7.19
C VAL A 81 -3.34 2.29 -6.49
N ALA A 82 -2.39 1.53 -7.03
CA ALA A 82 -1.05 1.40 -6.44
C ALA A 82 -0.33 2.76 -6.40
N VAL A 83 -0.32 3.51 -7.50
CA VAL A 83 0.30 4.85 -7.59
C VAL A 83 -0.31 5.80 -6.58
N ARG A 84 -1.65 5.84 -6.47
CA ARG A 84 -2.32 6.76 -5.52
C ARG A 84 -2.05 6.39 -4.07
N ILE A 85 -2.05 5.10 -3.72
CA ILE A 85 -1.70 4.67 -2.36
C ILE A 85 -0.25 5.05 -2.05
N LEU A 86 0.68 4.77 -2.96
CA LEU A 86 2.09 5.13 -2.81
C LEU A 86 2.31 6.64 -2.70
N ALA A 87 1.52 7.44 -3.42
CA ALA A 87 1.57 8.90 -3.32
C ALA A 87 1.15 9.38 -1.92
N GLU A 88 0.10 8.82 -1.32
CA GLU A 88 -0.28 9.15 0.06
C GLU A 88 0.77 8.68 1.07
N ILE A 89 1.39 7.52 0.86
CA ILE A 89 2.50 7.03 1.70
C ILE A 89 3.73 7.95 1.58
N GLY A 90 4.04 8.43 0.37
CA GLY A 90 5.13 9.36 0.12
C GLY A 90 5.00 10.70 0.86
N LYS A 91 3.77 11.09 1.25
CA LYS A 91 3.52 12.28 2.09
C LYS A 91 3.88 12.07 3.56
N LEU A 92 4.13 10.83 3.99
CA LEU A 92 4.49 10.47 5.36
C LEU A 92 6.02 10.34 5.45
N PRO A 93 6.77 11.37 5.94
CA PRO A 93 8.21 11.45 5.74
C PRO A 93 8.99 10.25 6.29
N THR A 94 8.58 9.74 7.46
CA THR A 94 9.28 8.61 8.09
C THR A 94 9.10 7.29 7.33
N LEU A 95 7.89 7.02 6.82
CA LEU A 95 7.65 5.84 5.99
C LEU A 95 8.29 5.97 4.62
N ALA A 96 8.16 7.15 4.01
CA ALA A 96 8.77 7.47 2.73
C ALA A 96 10.29 7.26 2.77
N ASN A 97 10.96 7.70 3.84
CA ASN A 97 12.40 7.49 4.02
C ASN A 97 12.75 6.00 4.20
N ALA A 98 12.07 5.28 5.09
CA ALA A 98 12.33 3.86 5.33
C ALA A 98 12.15 3.01 4.07
N ILE A 99 11.15 3.31 3.25
CA ILE A 99 10.90 2.63 1.98
C ILE A 99 11.94 3.03 0.92
N SER A 100 12.28 4.32 0.81
CA SER A 100 13.34 4.80 -0.10
C SER A 100 14.68 4.12 0.16
N GLU A 101 15.10 4.00 1.42
CA GLU A 101 16.37 3.38 1.79
C GLU A 101 16.43 1.91 1.36
N ARG A 102 15.34 1.16 1.60
CA ARG A 102 15.24 -0.23 1.14
C ARG A 102 15.16 -0.33 -0.38
N TYR A 103 14.46 0.59 -1.05
CA TYR A 103 14.35 0.65 -2.50
C TYR A 103 15.69 0.90 -3.18
N GLU A 104 16.47 1.87 -2.68
CA GLU A 104 17.81 2.14 -3.17
C GLU A 104 18.78 0.97 -2.90
N ALA A 105 18.65 0.32 -1.74
CA ALA A 105 19.43 -0.88 -1.42
C ALA A 105 19.11 -2.08 -2.33
N GLN A 106 17.84 -2.22 -2.74
CA GLN A 106 17.38 -3.28 -3.64
C GLN A 106 17.72 -3.00 -5.11
N GLN A 107 17.62 -1.74 -5.56
CA GLN A 107 18.02 -1.32 -6.91
C GLN A 107 19.51 -1.61 -7.18
N ARG A 108 20.36 -1.58 -6.14
CA ARG A 108 21.76 -2.01 -6.24
C ARG A 108 21.95 -3.53 -6.44
N LYS A 109 20.88 -4.35 -6.37
CA LYS A 109 20.93 -5.84 -6.39
C LYS A 109 20.17 -6.57 -7.53
N LEU A 110 19.42 -5.86 -8.39
CA LEU A 110 18.78 -6.33 -9.66
C LEU A 110 17.64 -7.42 -9.63
N ALA A 111 16.73 -7.23 -10.62
CA ALA A 111 15.91 -8.18 -11.43
C ALA A 111 14.51 -8.71 -10.99
N ALA A 112 13.48 -8.29 -11.77
CA ALA A 112 12.32 -9.05 -12.33
C ALA A 112 10.96 -9.25 -11.56
N PRO A 113 9.81 -9.42 -12.28
CA PRO A 113 8.48 -8.85 -11.94
C PRO A 113 7.27 -9.84 -11.78
N GLU A 114 6.22 -9.42 -11.07
CA GLU A 114 4.82 -9.91 -10.87
C GLU A 114 4.02 -8.80 -10.12
N LEU A 115 3.44 -7.86 -10.87
CA LEU A 115 2.70 -6.71 -10.32
C LEU A 115 1.36 -7.05 -9.65
N LEU A 116 0.70 -8.10 -10.13
CA LEU A 116 -0.75 -8.23 -9.95
C LEU A 116 -1.18 -8.71 -8.57
N LEU A 117 -0.26 -9.31 -7.80
CA LEU A 117 -0.54 -9.81 -6.45
C LEU A 117 -0.29 -8.76 -5.35
N LEU A 118 0.46 -7.70 -5.67
CA LEU A 118 0.95 -6.72 -4.70
C LEU A 118 -0.03 -5.57 -4.44
N ALA A 119 -0.81 -5.17 -5.43
CA ALA A 119 -1.81 -4.11 -5.28
C ALA A 119 -2.89 -4.49 -4.26
N GLY A 120 -3.38 -5.74 -4.29
CA GLY A 120 -4.34 -6.24 -3.31
C GLY A 120 -3.80 -6.28 -1.87
N ALA A 121 -2.50 -6.57 -1.73
CA ALA A 121 -1.82 -6.56 -0.44
C ALA A 121 -1.67 -5.15 0.14
N LEU A 122 -1.22 -4.20 -0.70
CA LEU A 122 -1.06 -2.80 -0.35
C LEU A 122 -2.42 -2.18 0.04
N LEU A 123 -3.46 -2.50 -0.71
CA LEU A 123 -4.83 -2.06 -0.44
C LEU A 123 -5.35 -2.58 0.91
N THR A 124 -5.15 -3.88 1.19
CA THR A 124 -5.59 -4.50 2.44
C THR A 124 -4.89 -3.87 3.65
N LEU A 125 -3.59 -3.59 3.53
CA LEU A 125 -2.82 -2.91 4.58
C LEU A 125 -3.28 -1.46 4.76
N ALA A 126 -3.39 -0.70 3.68
CA ALA A 126 -3.82 0.70 3.70
C ALA A 126 -5.20 0.92 4.37
N VAL A 127 -6.12 -0.04 4.19
CA VAL A 127 -7.49 0.03 4.72
C VAL A 127 -7.59 -0.42 6.18
N LYS A 128 -6.75 -1.37 6.61
CA LYS A 128 -6.85 -1.99 7.95
C LYS A 128 -5.88 -1.43 8.99
N LEU A 129 -4.80 -0.77 8.56
CA LEU A 129 -3.83 -0.17 9.47
C LEU A 129 -4.44 1.01 10.23
N LYS A 130 -4.45 0.92 11.56
CA LYS A 130 -4.88 2.02 12.45
C LYS A 130 -3.70 2.89 12.90
N GLU A 131 -2.57 2.25 13.16
CA GLU A 131 -1.32 2.88 13.52
C GLU A 131 -0.16 2.00 13.09
N VAL A 132 0.96 2.66 12.79
CA VAL A 132 2.23 2.02 12.52
C VAL A 132 3.23 2.52 13.55
N LYS A 133 3.97 1.59 14.18
CA LYS A 133 5.00 1.90 15.16
C LYS A 133 6.34 1.52 14.58
N PHE A 134 7.25 2.48 14.50
CA PHE A 134 8.63 2.18 14.16
C PHE A 134 9.55 2.76 15.22
N VAL A 135 10.66 2.06 15.41
CA VAL A 135 11.75 2.51 16.27
C VAL A 135 12.67 3.31 15.38
N ASP A 136 12.70 4.62 15.58
CA ASP A 136 13.62 5.52 14.91
C ASP A 136 15.06 5.12 15.27
N GLU A 137 15.98 5.21 14.31
CA GLU A 137 17.39 4.91 14.57
C GLU A 137 17.90 5.77 15.75
N PRO A 138 18.75 5.22 16.62
CA PRO A 138 19.22 5.97 17.78
C PRO A 138 19.95 7.23 17.31
N GLY A 139 19.43 8.39 17.70
CA GLY A 139 20.15 9.66 17.57
C GLY A 139 21.48 9.65 18.33
N PRO A 140 22.29 10.72 18.25
CA PRO A 140 23.63 10.78 18.85
C PRO A 140 23.68 10.47 20.36
N ASP A 141 22.54 10.54 21.06
CA ASP A 141 22.40 10.22 22.48
C ASP A 141 22.01 8.75 22.79
N GLY A 142 21.89 7.87 21.79
CA GLY A 142 21.62 6.44 21.95
C GLY A 142 20.18 6.07 22.33
N ALA A 143 19.29 7.05 22.52
CA ALA A 143 17.89 6.81 22.86
C ALA A 143 17.06 6.43 21.63
N LYS A 144 16.53 5.20 21.64
CA LYS A 144 15.57 4.71 20.63
C LYS A 144 14.21 5.39 20.85
N LYS A 145 13.76 6.19 19.89
CA LYS A 145 12.47 6.87 19.97
C LYS A 145 11.44 6.06 19.19
N GLN A 146 10.41 5.57 19.88
CA GLN A 146 9.30 4.91 19.22
C GLN A 146 8.40 6.00 18.62
N VAL A 147 8.30 6.03 17.30
CA VAL A 147 7.43 6.95 16.58
C VAL A 147 6.16 6.18 16.20
N VAL A 148 5.01 6.72 16.61
CA VAL A 148 3.70 6.17 16.29
C VAL A 148 3.05 7.08 15.27
N VAL A 149 2.83 6.58 14.06
CA VAL A 149 2.06 7.29 13.04
C VAL A 149 0.65 6.72 13.05
N LYS A 150 -0.33 7.59 13.35
CA LYS A 150 -1.76 7.25 13.31
C LYS A 150 -2.27 7.41 11.88
N PHE A 151 -2.88 6.35 11.36
CA PHE A 151 -3.36 6.30 9.97
C PHE A 151 -4.80 6.78 9.80
N SER A 152 -5.51 7.15 10.87
CA SER A 152 -6.95 7.42 10.85
C SER A 152 -7.40 8.48 9.82
N GLU A 153 -6.62 9.54 9.59
CA GLU A 153 -6.93 10.55 8.57
C GLU A 153 -6.57 10.07 7.16
N ALA A 154 -5.38 9.47 7.00
CA ALA A 154 -4.92 8.93 5.71
C ALA A 154 -5.84 7.81 5.20
N THR A 155 -6.33 6.95 6.09
CA THR A 155 -7.24 5.85 5.74
C THR A 155 -8.57 6.36 5.17
N GLN A 156 -9.15 7.45 5.67
CA GLN A 156 -10.39 8.02 5.12
C GLN A 156 -10.19 8.59 3.71
N VAL A 157 -9.08 9.33 3.51
CA VAL A 157 -8.70 9.86 2.19
C VAL A 157 -8.46 8.73 1.19
N LEU A 158 -7.70 7.71 1.60
CA LEU A 158 -7.40 6.54 0.77
C LEU A 158 -8.68 5.80 0.38
N LYS A 159 -9.58 5.53 1.32
CA LYS A 159 -10.86 4.87 1.02
C LYS A 159 -11.70 5.68 0.03
N GLY A 160 -11.77 7.01 0.16
CA GLY A 160 -12.49 7.88 -0.78
C GLY A 160 -11.92 7.82 -2.20
N VAL A 161 -10.60 7.90 -2.33
CA VAL A 161 -9.89 7.79 -3.61
C VAL A 161 -10.15 6.43 -4.29
N ILE A 162 -10.18 5.34 -3.52
CA ILE A 162 -10.46 3.99 -4.04
C ILE A 162 -11.90 3.90 -4.57
N VAL A 163 -12.88 4.46 -3.85
CA VAL A 163 -14.29 4.48 -4.28
C VAL A 163 -14.44 5.22 -5.61
N ASP A 164 -13.78 6.37 -5.77
CA ASP A 164 -13.85 7.16 -7.00
C ASP A 164 -13.24 6.42 -8.21
N LEU A 165 -12.12 5.72 -8.02
CA LEU A 165 -11.52 4.89 -9.07
C LEU A 165 -12.45 3.73 -9.50
N ILE A 166 -13.09 3.06 -8.54
CA ILE A 166 -14.04 1.98 -8.84
C ILE A 166 -15.28 2.53 -9.56
N ARG A 167 -15.74 3.74 -9.23
CA ARG A 167 -16.84 4.39 -9.94
C ARG A 167 -16.49 4.71 -11.39
N MET A 168 -15.29 5.20 -11.65
CA MET A 168 -14.80 5.45 -13.01
C MET A 168 -14.79 4.16 -13.85
N ALA A 169 -14.41 3.04 -13.23
CA ALA A 169 -14.41 1.72 -13.86
C ALA A 169 -15.81 1.17 -14.22
N ARG A 170 -16.86 1.57 -13.47
CA ARG A 170 -18.25 1.17 -13.76
C ARG A 170 -18.88 1.96 -14.91
N GLY A 171 -18.32 3.11 -15.27
CA GLY A 171 -18.86 4.01 -16.29
C GLY A 171 -18.28 3.84 -17.69
N SER A 172 -17.41 2.84 -17.91
CA SER A 172 -16.74 2.54 -19.19
C SER A 172 -17.36 1.35 -19.91
#